data_AF-A0A0S8AVA7-F1
#
_entry.id   AF-A0A0S8AVA7-F1
#
_cell.length_a   1.000
_cell.length_b   1.000
_cell.length_c   1.000
_cell.angle_alpha   90.00
_cell.angle_beta   90.00
_cell.angle_gamma   90.00
#
_symmetry.space_group_name_H-M   'P 1'
#
loop_
_entity.id
_entity.type
_entity.pdbx_description
1 polymer ?
#
loop_
_entity_poly.entity_id
_entity_poly.type
_entity_poly.pdbx_seq_one_letter_code
_entity_poly.pdbx_strand_id
1 'polypeptide(L)' 'MTSDRAESDPVIEAFKKDIDRTLLRENLRRSVAERLANLVALQELAEEARRAGKRVVREP' A
#
# COMPACT_ATOMS: atom_id res chain seq x y z
N MET A 1 -23.26 5.90 -27.75
CA MET A 1 -22.64 5.16 -26.62
C MET A 1 -22.93 5.97 -25.38
N THR A 2 -24.02 5.63 -24.68
CA THR A 2 -24.46 6.37 -23.49
C THR A 2 -23.39 6.21 -22.41
N SER A 3 -22.75 7.34 -22.11
CA SER A 3 -21.94 7.56 -20.92
C SER A 3 -22.85 7.41 -19.72
N ASP A 4 -23.09 6.17 -19.29
CA ASP A 4 -23.69 5.92 -18.00
C ASP A 4 -22.56 6.00 -16.96
N ARG A 5 -22.66 7.00 -16.08
CA ARG A 5 -21.66 7.28 -15.06
C ARG A 5 -21.66 6.12 -14.08
N ALA A 6 -20.75 5.15 -14.28
CA ALA A 6 -20.32 4.17 -13.28
C ALA A 6 -21.39 3.90 -12.21
N GLU A 7 -22.54 3.38 -12.65
CA GLU A 7 -23.55 2.91 -11.73
C GLU A 7 -22.84 1.87 -10.84
N SER A 8 -22.78 2.14 -9.54
CA SER A 8 -21.89 1.41 -8.65
C SER A 8 -22.42 -0.01 -8.54
N ASP A 9 -21.76 -0.94 -9.24
CA ASP A 9 -22.13 -2.35 -9.25
C ASP A 9 -22.26 -2.85 -7.80
N PRO A 10 -23.42 -3.39 -7.40
CA PRO A 10 -23.68 -3.80 -6.02
C PRO A 10 -22.70 -4.89 -5.55
N VAL A 11 -22.18 -5.71 -6.45
CA VAL A 11 -21.14 -6.71 -6.14
C VAL A 11 -19.85 -5.99 -5.77
N ILE A 12 -19.45 -4.99 -6.56
CA ILE A 12 -18.23 -4.23 -6.32
C ILE A 12 -18.33 -3.46 -5.00
N GLU A 13 -19.46 -2.81 -4.71
CA GLU A 13 -19.65 -2.08 -3.45
C GLU A 13 -19.67 -3.00 -2.23
N ALA A 14 -20.23 -4.21 -2.35
CA ALA A 14 -20.20 -5.22 -1.30
C ALA A 14 -18.77 -5.63 -0.92
N PHE A 15 -17.85 -5.74 -1.89
CA PHE A 15 -16.43 -6.02 -1.62
C PHE A 15 -15.65 -4.80 -1.12
N LYS A 16 -16.03 -3.60 -1.55
CA LYS A 16 -15.36 -2.34 -1.21
C LYS A 16 -15.61 -1.85 0.22
N LYS A 17 -16.70 -2.28 0.85
CA LYS A 17 -17.20 -1.73 2.12
C LYS A 17 -16.21 -1.88 3.28
N ASP A 18 -15.44 -2.97 3.30
CA ASP A 18 -14.51 -3.30 4.39
C ASP A 18 -13.06 -2.92 4.05
N ILE A 19 -12.82 -2.28 2.90
CA ILE A 19 -11.48 -1.84 2.49
C ILE A 19 -11.20 -0.46 3.11
N ASP A 20 -10.25 -0.41 4.05
CA ASP A 20 -9.68 0.87 4.48
C ASP A 20 -8.80 1.46 3.37
N ARG A 21 -9.23 2.61 2.84
CA ARG A 21 -8.55 3.35 1.76
C ARG A 21 -7.75 4.54 2.28
N THR A 22 -7.61 4.70 3.60
CA THR A 22 -6.96 5.85 4.23
C THR A 22 -5.54 6.00 3.73
N LEU A 23 -4.73 4.95 3.86
CA LEU A 23 -3.33 4.95 3.41
C LEU A 23 -3.19 5.06 1.89
N LEU A 24 -4.09 4.44 1.13
CA LEU A 24 -4.13 4.54 -0.34
C LEU A 24 -4.35 5.99 -0.78
N ARG A 25 -5.35 6.67 -0.19
CA ARG A 25 -5.64 8.07 -0.49
C ARG A 25 -4.50 8.99 -0.07
N GLU A 26 -3.91 8.76 1.10
CA GLU A 26 -2.76 9.54 1.54
C GLU A 26 -1.56 9.39 0.59
N ASN A 27 -1.25 8.16 0.17
CA ASN A 27 -0.18 7.92 -0.80
C ASN A 27 -0.44 8.59 -2.15
N LEU A 28 -1.69 8.57 -2.63
CA LEU A 28 -2.07 9.21 -3.89
C LEU A 28 -2.03 10.75 -3.85
N ARG A 29 -2.06 11.36 -2.66
CA ARG A 29 -1.85 12.81 -2.51
C ARG A 29 -0.39 13.22 -2.64
N ARG A 30 0.55 12.29 -2.45
CA ARG A 30 1.99 12.55 -2.57
C ARG A 30 2.39 12.69 -4.04
N SER A 31 3.42 13.48 -4.30
CA SER A 31 4.05 13.56 -5.61
C SER A 31 4.70 12.23 -6.00
N VAL A 32 4.96 12.03 -7.30
CA VAL A 32 5.65 10.82 -7.79
C VAL A 32 7.01 10.66 -7.11
N ALA A 33 7.78 11.74 -6.98
CA ALA A 33 9.09 11.73 -6.35
C ALA A 33 9.02 11.28 -4.88
N GLU A 34 8.08 11.82 -4.11
CA GLU A 34 7.87 11.40 -2.73
C GLU A 34 7.47 9.92 -2.64
N ARG A 35 6.57 9.43 -3.50
CA ARG A 35 6.20 8.01 -3.53
C ARG A 35 7.40 7.10 -3.79
N LEU A 36 8.27 7.49 -4.73
CA LEU A 36 9.50 6.74 -5.01
C LEU A 36 10.47 6.78 -3.82
N ALA A 37 10.65 7.92 -3.16
CA ALA A 37 11.47 8.03 -1.96
C ALA A 37 10.95 7.11 -0.83
N ASN A 38 9.63 7.09 -0.60
CA ASN A 38 9.03 6.20 0.39
C ASN A 38 9.21 4.72 0.03
N LEU A 39 9.14 4.37 -1.26
CA LEU A 39 9.39 3.01 -1.72
C LEU A 39 10.83 2.56 -1.41
N VAL A 40 11.82 3.42 -1.66
CA VAL A 40 13.22 3.13 -1.32
C VAL A 40 13.39 2.93 0.18
N ALA A 41 12.88 3.84 1.00
CA ALA A 41 12.95 3.73 2.46
C ALA A 41 12.30 2.44 2.99
N LEU A 42 11.19 1.99 2.38
CA LEU A 42 10.55 0.72 2.73
C LEU A 42 11.45 -0.48 2.41
N GLN A 43 12.17 -0.46 1.28
CA GLN A 43 13.10 -1.54 0.94
C GLN A 43 14.27 -1.60 1.94
N GLU A 44 14.84 -0.45 2.29
CA GLU A 44 15.93 -0.37 3.28
C GLU A 44 15.50 -0.91 4.65
N LEU A 45 14.29 -0.53 5.10
CA LEU A 45 13.71 -1.06 6.33
C LEU A 45 13.53 -2.58 6.26
N ALA A 46 12.98 -3.09 5.15
CA ALA A 46 12.77 -4.52 4.96
C ALA A 46 14.10 -5.29 4.98
N GLU A 47 15.15 -4.74 4.40
CA GLU A 47 16.48 -5.34 4.45
C GLU A 47 17.06 -5.37 5.87
N GLU A 48 16.94 -4.28 6.63
CA GLU A 48 17.41 -4.25 8.01
C GLU A 48 16.63 -5.21 8.90
N ALA A 49 15.31 -5.26 8.76
CA ALA A 49 14.48 -6.22 9.49
C ALA A 49 14.91 -7.66 9.20
N ARG A 50 15.22 -8.01 7.94
CA ARG A 50 15.76 -9.33 7.58
C ARG A 50 17.12 -9.59 8.21
N ARG A 51 18.03 -8.60 8.22
CA ARG A 51 19.35 -8.73 8.86
C ARG A 51 19.22 -8.95 10.37
N ALA A 52 18.38 -8.14 11.03
CA ALA A 52 18.09 -8.27 12.45
C ALA A 52 17.50 -9.63 12.80
N GLY A 53 16.49 -10.09 12.05
CA GLY A 53 15.92 -11.43 12.25
C GLY A 53 16.95 -12.55 12.12
N LYS A 54 17.87 -12.47 11.14
CA LYS A 54 18.96 -13.44 11.01
C LYS A 54 19.91 -13.46 12.20
N ARG A 55 20.21 -12.30 12.82
CA ARG A 55 21.04 -12.23 14.02
C ARG A 55 20.37 -12.93 15.21
N VAL A 56 19.09 -12.62 15.44
CA VAL A 56 18.28 -13.25 16.51
C VAL A 56 18.19 -14.77 16.35
N VAL A 57 18.13 -15.28 15.11
CA VAL A 57 18.10 -16.73 14.88
C VAL A 57 19.47 -17.40 15.05
N ARG A 58 20.57 -16.66 14.85
CA ARG A 58 21.95 -17.20 14.90
C ARG A 58 22.58 -17.16 16.29
N GLU A 59 22.14 -16.26 17.15
CA GLU A 59 22.60 -16.13 18.55
C GLU A 59 21.42 -16.45 19.47
N PRO A 60 21.43 -17.59 20.20
CA PRO A 60 20.42 -17.88 21.22
C PRO A 60 20.54 -16.96 22.43
#